data_AF-A0AAP0K301-F1
#
_entry.id   AF-A0AAP0K301-F1
#
_cell.length_a   1.000
_cell.length_b   1.000
_cell.length_c   1.000
_cell.angle_alpha   90.00
_cell.angle_beta   90.00
_cell.angle_gamma   90.00
#
_symmetry.space_group_name_H-M   'P 1'
#
loop_
_entity.id
_entity.type
_entity.pdbx_description
1 polymer ?
#
loop_
_entity_poly.entity_id
_entity_poly.type
_entity_poly.pdbx_seq_one_letter_code
_entity_poly.pdbx_strand_id
1 'polypeptide(L)'
;MEAFLAELESLERVQLRVLQRISSLETSHSSSSSSSSPNPSNPTTLHESRDEPTTESRLSSLLRSNDVRDFSFKRVPPDYYDKPLESRRAILTAHSVDHLCKSIVLVNTQAQARVTDCSDRSNSKYYVVVVQRSSRIDTYWLLRSLQSQGADPQPSLVKAMPLMHVVRELKVKLSIERKKDSPIKRRRERNNGSLSDLLQYTARFNAESVKNFLYSLNNGKIPKKKFNLRLAPEEESLDLTGYEHNGVTCIGMKTSIPVILDEAIAKLQPDFFWLGGGETDLKLGIRTSEFINFVKPFVVNCSNN
;
A
#
# COMPACT_ATOMS: atom_id res chain seq x y z
N MET A 1 -11.53 18.77 18.32
CA MET A 1 -10.45 18.43 17.37
C MET A 1 -10.46 16.93 17.09
N GLU A 2 -10.41 16.07 18.11
CA GLU A 2 -10.55 14.60 17.94
C GLU A 2 -11.87 14.17 17.30
N ALA A 3 -13.00 14.79 17.69
CA ALA A 3 -14.32 14.49 17.11
C ALA A 3 -14.37 14.73 15.58
N PHE A 4 -13.69 15.77 15.10
CA PHE A 4 -13.64 16.11 13.67
C PHE A 4 -12.74 15.14 12.88
N LEU A 5 -11.65 14.67 13.48
CA LEU A 5 -10.80 13.64 12.91
C LEU A 5 -11.52 12.29 12.82
N ALA A 6 -12.26 11.93 13.86
CA ALA A 6 -13.09 10.73 13.87
C ALA A 6 -14.18 10.79 12.77
N GLU A 7 -14.74 11.97 12.53
CA GLU A 7 -15.77 12.17 11.52
C GLU A 7 -15.21 12.13 10.07
N LEU A 8 -14.03 12.70 9.83
CA LEU A 8 -13.32 12.56 8.56
C LEU A 8 -12.88 11.12 8.27
N GLU A 9 -12.37 10.42 9.28
CA GLU A 9 -11.98 9.01 9.15
C GLU A 9 -13.21 8.12 8.93
N SER A 10 -14.34 8.44 9.57
CA SER A 10 -15.63 7.79 9.33
C SER A 10 -16.10 8.01 7.88
N LEU A 11 -15.98 9.23 7.36
CA LEU A 11 -16.38 9.57 6.01
C LEU A 11 -15.50 8.88 4.95
N GLU A 12 -14.19 8.80 5.20
CA GLU A 12 -13.23 8.09 4.34
C GLU A 12 -13.52 6.57 4.33
N ARG A 13 -13.91 5.98 5.47
CA ARG A 13 -14.35 4.57 5.53
C ARG A 13 -15.63 4.31 4.76
N VAL A 14 -16.61 5.20 4.85
CA VAL A 14 -17.86 5.07 4.09
C VAL A 14 -17.57 5.14 2.59
N GLN A 15 -16.68 6.03 2.15
CA GLN A 15 -16.28 6.13 0.74
C GLN A 15 -15.57 4.86 0.25
N LEU A 16 -14.62 4.32 1.02
CA LEU A 16 -13.92 3.08 0.64
C LEU A 16 -14.87 1.88 0.56
N ARG A 17 -15.83 1.76 1.48
CA ARG A 17 -16.84 0.69 1.46
C ARG A 17 -17.78 0.78 0.26
N VAL A 18 -18.15 1.99 -0.15
CA VAL A 18 -18.96 2.21 -1.37
C VAL A 18 -18.18 1.79 -2.61
N LEU A 19 -16.91 2.17 -2.72
CA LEU A 19 -16.06 1.80 -3.85
C LEU A 19 -15.83 0.29 -3.95
N GLN A 20 -15.62 -0.40 -2.82
CA GLN A 20 -15.49 -1.86 -2.78
C GLN A 20 -16.78 -2.56 -3.22
N ARG A 21 -17.95 -2.10 -2.76
CA ARG A 21 -19.24 -2.66 -3.20
C ARG A 21 -19.49 -2.45 -4.69
N ILE A 22 -19.12 -1.29 -5.24
CA ILE A 22 -19.22 -1.03 -6.68
C ILE A 22 -18.33 -2.00 -7.44
N SER A 23 -17.07 -2.18 -7.02
CA SER A 23 -16.15 -3.14 -7.63
C SER A 23 -16.70 -4.57 -7.60
N SER A 24 -17.21 -5.05 -6.45
CA SER A 24 -17.81 -6.40 -6.35
C SER A 24 -19.05 -6.57 -7.24
N LEU A 25 -19.86 -5.53 -7.38
CA LEU A 25 -21.02 -5.55 -8.27
C LEU A 25 -20.61 -5.58 -9.74
N GLU A 26 -19.56 -4.85 -10.14
CA GLU A 26 -19.02 -4.85 -11.50
C GLU A 26 -18.42 -6.20 -11.88
N THR A 27 -17.72 -6.87 -10.96
CA THR A 27 -17.22 -8.25 -11.15
C THR A 27 -18.39 -9.23 -11.36
N SER A 28 -19.47 -9.07 -10.58
CA SER A 28 -20.65 -9.94 -10.67
C SER A 28 -21.41 -9.79 -11.99
N HIS A 29 -21.45 -8.57 -12.56
CA HIS A 29 -22.11 -8.29 -13.84
C HIS A 29 -21.27 -8.65 -15.08
N SER A 30 -19.94 -8.77 -14.92
CA SER A 30 -19.06 -9.19 -16.02
C SER A 30 -19.12 -10.70 -16.28
N SER A 31 -19.49 -11.50 -15.27
CA SER A 31 -19.66 -12.95 -15.37
C SER A 31 -21.03 -13.42 -15.91
N SER A 32 -21.99 -12.52 -16.17
CA SER A 32 -23.33 -12.89 -16.63
C SER A 32 -23.52 -12.99 -18.15
N SER A 33 -22.46 -12.94 -18.96
CA SER A 33 -22.54 -13.07 -20.42
C SER A 33 -21.69 -14.22 -20.97
N SER A 34 -21.93 -15.45 -20.51
CA SER A 34 -21.55 -16.67 -21.24
C SER A 34 -22.29 -17.90 -20.69
N SER A 35 -23.48 -18.17 -21.24
CA SER A 35 -24.21 -19.42 -21.03
C SER A 35 -23.82 -20.45 -22.10
N SER A 36 -23.22 -21.57 -21.68
CA SER A 36 -23.36 -22.86 -22.38
C SER A 36 -23.19 -24.04 -21.41
N SER A 37 -24.01 -25.06 -21.67
CA SER A 37 -24.56 -26.09 -20.77
C SER A 37 -23.63 -27.22 -20.30
N PRO A 38 -24.05 -28.04 -19.32
CA PRO A 38 -23.24 -29.06 -18.64
C PRO A 38 -23.42 -30.47 -19.20
N ASN A 39 -22.43 -31.36 -19.00
CA ASN A 39 -22.61 -32.82 -18.96
C ASN A 39 -21.38 -33.58 -18.39
N PRO A 40 -21.49 -34.88 -18.00
CA PRO A 40 -21.28 -35.29 -16.61
C PRO A 40 -20.24 -36.41 -16.39
N SER A 41 -19.88 -36.58 -15.10
CA SER A 41 -19.47 -37.81 -14.37
C SER A 41 -18.27 -38.64 -14.87
N ASN A 42 -17.24 -38.76 -14.01
CA ASN A 42 -16.50 -40.01 -13.76
C ASN A 42 -15.67 -39.95 -12.45
N PRO A 43 -15.16 -41.09 -11.91
CA PRO A 43 -15.54 -41.57 -10.58
C PRO A 43 -14.52 -41.27 -9.47
N THR A 44 -15.05 -41.31 -8.25
CA THR A 44 -14.41 -41.30 -6.94
C THR A 44 -13.07 -42.04 -6.90
N THR A 45 -11.98 -41.27 -6.90
CA THR A 45 -10.70 -41.70 -6.36
C THR A 45 -10.61 -41.17 -4.94
N LEU A 46 -10.48 -42.08 -3.98
CA LEU A 46 -10.10 -41.77 -2.60
C LEU A 46 -8.68 -41.19 -2.65
N HIS A 47 -8.59 -39.88 -2.86
CA HIS A 47 -7.34 -39.16 -2.82
C HIS A 47 -7.04 -38.92 -1.35
N GLU A 48 -6.03 -39.62 -0.84
CA GLU A 48 -5.38 -39.28 0.42
C GLU A 48 -5.10 -37.77 0.40
N SER A 49 -5.73 -37.05 1.32
CA SER A 49 -5.52 -35.62 1.52
C SER A 49 -4.10 -35.42 2.02
N ARG A 50 -3.15 -35.25 1.09
CA ARG A 50 -1.91 -34.54 1.40
C ARG A 50 -2.36 -33.13 1.78
N ASP A 51 -2.45 -32.87 3.08
CA ASP A 51 -2.71 -31.55 3.60
C ASP A 51 -1.67 -30.59 3.00
N GLU A 52 -2.12 -29.74 2.08
CA GLU A 52 -1.27 -28.67 1.57
C GLU A 52 -0.85 -27.80 2.76
N PRO A 53 0.45 -27.52 2.96
CA PRO A 53 0.87 -26.71 4.09
C PRO A 53 0.23 -25.32 3.98
N THR A 54 -0.50 -24.92 5.03
CA THR A 54 -1.10 -23.58 5.12
C THR A 54 -0.04 -22.50 4.88
N THR A 55 -0.44 -21.32 4.38
CA THR A 55 0.48 -20.19 4.16
C THR A 55 1.29 -19.88 5.43
N GLU A 56 0.62 -19.87 6.58
CA GLU A 56 1.27 -19.67 7.88
C GLU A 56 2.36 -20.71 8.16
N SER A 57 2.06 -22.01 7.95
CA SER A 57 3.02 -23.10 8.18
C SER A 57 4.20 -23.04 7.20
N ARG A 58 3.90 -22.78 5.92
CA ARG A 58 4.90 -22.62 4.86
C ARG A 58 5.85 -21.46 5.16
N LEU A 59 5.31 -20.29 5.51
CA LEU A 59 6.12 -19.11 5.81
C LEU A 59 6.87 -19.22 7.14
N SER A 60 6.26 -19.83 8.16
CA SER A 60 6.94 -20.12 9.43
C SER A 60 8.14 -21.03 9.23
N SER A 61 7.99 -22.07 8.39
CA SER A 61 9.08 -22.99 8.06
C SER A 61 10.20 -22.29 7.29
N LEU A 62 9.84 -21.43 6.34
CA LEU A 62 10.80 -20.63 5.57
C LEU A 62 11.59 -19.65 6.46
N LEU A 63 10.92 -18.97 7.39
CA LEU A 63 11.58 -18.06 8.33
C LEU A 63 12.56 -18.82 9.23
N ARG A 64 12.11 -19.90 9.86
CA ARG A 64 12.94 -20.71 10.76
C ARG A 64 14.12 -21.37 10.06
N SER A 65 13.95 -21.82 8.82
CA SER A 65 15.05 -22.41 8.04
C SER A 65 16.12 -21.38 7.64
N ASN A 66 15.79 -20.09 7.70
CA ASN A 66 16.73 -18.97 7.48
C ASN A 66 17.11 -18.25 8.79
N ASP A 67 16.97 -18.96 9.91
CA ASP A 67 17.35 -18.51 11.26
C ASP A 67 16.66 -17.22 11.74
N VAL A 68 15.46 -16.94 11.22
CA VAL A 68 14.56 -15.93 11.78
C VAL A 68 13.73 -16.62 12.86
N ARG A 69 13.83 -16.15 14.11
CA ARG A 69 13.24 -16.81 15.28
C ARG A 69 12.20 -15.95 15.98
N ASP A 70 12.30 -14.64 15.88
CA ASP A 70 11.47 -13.67 16.58
C ASP A 70 10.42 -13.07 15.63
N PHE A 71 9.43 -13.90 15.32
CA PHE A 71 8.28 -13.56 14.50
C PHE A 71 6.99 -14.19 15.06
N SER A 72 5.85 -13.60 14.70
CA SER A 72 4.52 -14.11 15.05
C SER A 72 3.58 -13.96 13.86
N PHE A 73 2.71 -14.93 13.67
CA PHE A 73 1.54 -14.78 12.81
C PHE A 73 0.31 -14.47 13.65
N LYS A 74 -0.62 -13.68 13.10
CA LYS A 74 -1.90 -13.38 13.73
C LYS A 74 -2.99 -13.25 12.69
N ARG A 75 -4.04 -14.06 12.82
CA ARG A 75 -5.30 -13.91 12.10
C ARG A 75 -6.06 -12.69 12.63
N VAL A 76 -6.60 -11.87 11.74
CA VAL A 76 -7.40 -10.69 12.08
C VAL A 76 -8.86 -10.90 11.65
N PRO A 77 -9.84 -10.24 12.30
CA PRO A 77 -11.24 -10.43 11.95
C PRO A 77 -11.56 -9.95 10.53
N PRO A 78 -12.64 -10.44 9.89
CA PRO A 78 -13.00 -10.05 8.52
C PRO A 78 -13.18 -8.55 8.31
N ASP A 79 -13.64 -7.84 9.34
CA ASP A 79 -13.85 -6.39 9.32
C ASP A 79 -12.58 -5.58 9.69
N TYR A 80 -11.41 -6.22 9.75
CA TYR A 80 -10.15 -5.58 10.14
C TYR A 80 -9.83 -4.32 9.30
N TYR A 81 -10.06 -4.38 7.99
CA TYR A 81 -9.80 -3.24 7.09
C TYR A 81 -10.87 -2.16 7.10
N ASP A 82 -12.04 -2.41 7.71
CA ASP A 82 -13.07 -1.40 7.98
C ASP A 82 -12.77 -0.59 9.24
N LYS A 83 -11.90 -1.08 10.13
CA LYS A 83 -11.62 -0.48 11.43
C LYS A 83 -10.63 0.69 11.37
N PRO A 84 -10.66 1.62 12.34
CA PRO A 84 -9.61 2.63 12.55
C PRO A 84 -8.21 2.03 12.65
N LEU A 85 -7.17 2.80 12.31
CA LEU A 85 -5.79 2.37 12.52
C LEU A 85 -5.50 2.02 13.98
N GLU A 86 -6.02 2.81 14.92
CA GLU A 86 -5.85 2.57 16.35
C GLU A 86 -6.50 1.26 16.82
N SER A 87 -7.67 0.93 16.27
CA SER A 87 -8.31 -0.37 16.52
C SER A 87 -7.52 -1.53 15.92
N ARG A 88 -6.94 -1.34 14.73
CA ARG A 88 -6.05 -2.35 14.11
C ARG A 88 -4.78 -2.56 14.93
N ARG A 89 -4.20 -1.48 15.46
CA ARG A 89 -3.05 -1.54 16.38
C ARG A 89 -3.41 -2.38 17.60
N ALA A 90 -4.55 -2.10 18.23
CA ALA A 90 -5.04 -2.87 19.37
C ALA A 90 -5.25 -4.36 19.03
N ILE A 91 -5.89 -4.67 17.88
CA ILE A 91 -6.08 -6.05 17.40
C ILE A 91 -4.74 -6.76 17.23
N LEU A 92 -3.74 -6.12 16.65
CA LEU A 92 -2.41 -6.69 16.48
C LEU A 92 -1.51 -6.58 17.70
N THR A 93 -2.01 -6.04 18.82
CA THR A 93 -1.22 -5.77 20.02
C THR A 93 0.08 -5.02 19.70
N ALA A 94 0.03 -4.15 18.69
CA ALA A 94 1.18 -3.36 18.25
C ALA A 94 1.42 -2.19 19.20
N HIS A 95 2.68 -1.79 19.37
CA HIS A 95 3.06 -0.74 20.30
C HIS A 95 2.50 0.63 19.91
N SER A 96 2.63 1.01 18.64
CA SER A 96 2.00 2.21 18.06
C SER A 96 1.45 1.93 16.66
N VAL A 97 0.67 2.86 16.10
CA VAL A 97 0.19 2.78 14.71
C VAL A 97 1.36 2.72 13.72
N ASP A 98 2.51 3.31 14.06
CA ASP A 98 3.71 3.31 13.23
C ASP A 98 4.34 1.92 13.10
N HIS A 99 4.00 0.99 14.02
CA HIS A 99 4.40 -0.41 13.93
C HIS A 99 3.50 -1.20 12.96
N LEU A 100 2.42 -0.60 12.44
CA LEU A 100 1.62 -1.20 11.38
C LEU A 100 2.20 -0.77 10.04
N CYS A 101 2.77 -1.69 9.30
CA CYS A 101 3.37 -1.43 7.99
C CYS A 101 2.56 -2.08 6.86
N LYS A 102 2.91 -1.71 5.63
CA LYS A 102 2.41 -2.30 4.39
C LYS A 102 3.56 -2.48 3.41
N SER A 103 3.50 -3.57 2.66
CA SER A 103 4.36 -3.88 1.52
C SER A 103 3.60 -3.62 0.24
N ILE A 104 4.23 -2.92 -0.69
CA ILE A 104 3.61 -2.47 -1.94
C ILE A 104 4.57 -2.73 -3.09
N VAL A 105 4.08 -3.37 -4.16
CA VAL A 105 4.88 -3.58 -5.37
C VAL A 105 4.85 -2.33 -6.24
N LEU A 106 6.03 -1.83 -6.60
CA LEU A 106 6.22 -0.75 -7.55
C LEU A 106 6.86 -1.27 -8.84
N VAL A 107 6.38 -0.81 -9.97
CA VAL A 107 6.93 -1.02 -11.31
C VAL A 107 7.69 0.22 -11.78
N ASN A 108 8.88 0.02 -12.35
CA ASN A 108 9.62 1.05 -13.05
C ASN A 108 9.13 1.15 -14.51
N THR A 109 8.27 2.12 -14.81
CA THR A 109 7.70 2.24 -16.15
C THR A 109 8.67 2.83 -17.18
N GLN A 110 9.78 3.40 -16.72
CA GLN A 110 10.81 4.01 -17.58
C GLN A 110 12.10 3.18 -17.65
N ALA A 111 12.07 1.95 -17.14
CA ALA A 111 13.20 1.02 -17.22
C ALA A 111 13.69 0.85 -18.68
N GLN A 112 14.97 0.57 -18.86
CA GLN A 112 15.49 0.23 -20.19
C GLN A 112 14.83 -1.06 -20.70
N ALA A 113 14.65 -1.23 -22.01
CA ALA A 113 13.94 -2.40 -22.57
C ALA A 113 14.54 -3.76 -22.17
N ARG A 114 15.85 -3.80 -21.91
CA ARG A 114 16.57 -4.99 -21.41
C ARG A 114 16.30 -5.33 -19.94
N VAL A 115 15.68 -4.43 -19.18
CA VAL A 115 15.37 -4.60 -17.76
C VAL A 115 13.94 -5.10 -17.67
N THR A 116 13.79 -6.42 -17.73
CA THR A 116 12.50 -7.10 -17.74
C THR A 116 12.20 -7.81 -16.42
N ASP A 117 13.19 -7.99 -15.56
CA ASP A 117 13.09 -8.80 -14.34
C ASP A 117 13.59 -8.07 -13.08
N CYS A 118 13.80 -8.84 -12.02
CA CYS A 118 14.20 -8.39 -10.69
C CYS A 118 15.63 -8.82 -10.31
N SER A 119 16.45 -9.26 -11.28
CA SER A 119 17.76 -9.89 -11.02
C SER A 119 18.81 -8.88 -10.54
N ASP A 120 18.88 -7.71 -11.16
CA ASP A 120 19.77 -6.62 -10.76
C ASP A 120 19.08 -5.73 -9.73
N ARG A 121 19.40 -5.92 -8.45
CA ARG A 121 18.81 -5.14 -7.36
C ARG A 121 19.02 -3.63 -7.48
N SER A 122 20.06 -3.18 -8.19
CA SER A 122 20.31 -1.75 -8.40
C SER A 122 19.48 -1.17 -9.56
N ASN A 123 18.99 -2.01 -10.46
CA ASN A 123 18.28 -1.62 -11.67
C ASN A 123 17.24 -2.68 -12.07
N SER A 124 16.31 -2.98 -11.15
CA SER A 124 15.21 -3.92 -11.37
C SER A 124 13.99 -3.26 -12.01
N LYS A 125 13.18 -4.07 -12.70
CA LYS A 125 11.88 -3.66 -13.24
C LYS A 125 10.86 -3.41 -12.13
N TYR A 126 10.91 -4.21 -11.06
CA TYR A 126 10.01 -4.10 -9.92
C TYR A 126 10.78 -3.95 -8.60
N TYR A 127 10.15 -3.29 -7.63
CA TYR A 127 10.63 -3.16 -6.25
C TYR A 127 9.46 -3.34 -5.30
N VAL A 128 9.67 -4.00 -4.16
CA VAL A 128 8.71 -3.94 -3.04
C VAL A 128 9.14 -2.83 -2.09
N VAL A 129 8.24 -1.93 -1.75
CA VAL A 129 8.47 -0.91 -0.73
C VAL A 129 7.69 -1.25 0.53
N VAL A 130 8.38 -1.27 1.65
CA VAL A 130 7.79 -1.43 2.99
C VAL A 130 7.81 -0.08 3.70
N VAL A 131 6.61 0.44 3.99
CA VAL A 131 6.40 1.73 4.67
C VAL A 131 5.39 1.55 5.80
N GLN A 132 5.40 2.46 6.77
CA GLN A 132 4.39 2.54 7.81
C GLN A 132 3.02 2.81 7.18
N ARG A 133 1.93 2.29 7.75
CA ARG A 133 0.58 2.36 7.17
C ARG A 133 -0.01 3.76 7.29
N SER A 134 0.47 4.57 8.23
CA SER A 134 0.27 6.02 8.30
C SER A 134 0.81 6.74 7.05
N SER A 135 1.74 6.10 6.31
CA SER A 135 2.26 6.66 5.06
C SER A 135 1.24 6.57 3.91
N ARG A 136 0.77 7.71 3.41
CA ARG A 136 -0.07 7.78 2.21
C ARG A 136 0.82 7.75 0.95
N ILE A 137 0.50 6.89 -0.01
CA ILE A 137 0.97 7.07 -1.39
C ILE A 137 0.14 8.21 -1.96
N ASP A 138 0.78 9.17 -2.60
CA ASP A 138 0.12 10.38 -3.10
C ASP A 138 -1.15 10.05 -3.90
N THR A 139 -2.32 10.43 -3.40
CA THR A 139 -3.61 10.14 -4.04
C THR A 139 -3.72 10.86 -5.41
N TYR A 140 -2.96 11.95 -5.62
CA TYR A 140 -2.83 12.62 -6.92
C TYR A 140 -2.05 11.80 -7.96
N TRP A 141 -1.26 10.82 -7.51
CA TRP A 141 -0.48 9.94 -8.36
C TRP A 141 -1.35 8.84 -9.02
N LEU A 142 -2.40 8.35 -8.35
CA LEU A 142 -3.37 7.39 -8.91
C LEU A 142 -4.19 8.03 -10.05
N LEU A 143 -4.62 9.29 -9.85
CA LEU A 143 -5.35 10.09 -10.83
C LEU A 143 -4.57 10.36 -12.12
N ARG A 144 -3.24 10.56 -12.03
CA ARG A 144 -2.39 10.78 -13.21
C ARG A 144 -2.10 9.51 -13.99
N SER A 145 -2.00 8.36 -13.33
CA SER A 145 -1.79 7.08 -14.02
C SER A 145 -2.97 6.73 -14.92
N LEU A 146 -4.21 6.99 -14.47
CA LEU A 146 -5.44 6.85 -15.27
C LEU A 146 -5.50 7.82 -16.47
N GLN A 147 -4.86 8.99 -16.37
CA GLN A 147 -4.80 9.97 -17.47
C GLN A 147 -3.66 9.70 -18.46
N SER A 148 -2.67 8.88 -18.09
CA SER A 148 -1.48 8.59 -18.91
C SER A 148 -1.62 7.34 -19.79
N GLN A 149 -2.61 6.49 -19.51
CA GLN A 149 -3.07 5.48 -20.44
C GLN A 149 -4.19 6.12 -21.25
N GLY A 150 -4.05 6.20 -22.57
CA GLY A 150 -5.02 6.82 -23.48
C GLY A 150 -6.35 6.06 -23.60
N ALA A 151 -6.89 5.56 -22.50
CA ALA A 151 -8.26 5.10 -22.40
C ALA A 151 -9.13 6.30 -22.03
N ASP A 152 -9.94 6.76 -22.97
CA ASP A 152 -10.94 7.78 -22.71
C ASP A 152 -11.85 7.27 -21.59
N PRO A 153 -11.93 7.94 -20.42
CA PRO A 153 -12.72 7.44 -19.32
C PRO A 153 -14.19 7.42 -19.75
N GLN A 154 -14.82 6.25 -19.67
CA GLN A 154 -16.27 6.11 -19.88
C GLN A 154 -17.00 7.20 -19.06
N PRO A 155 -17.95 7.96 -19.65
CA PRO A 155 -18.59 9.12 -19.02
C PRO A 155 -19.27 8.85 -17.67
N SER A 156 -19.49 7.58 -17.32
CA SER A 156 -20.03 7.13 -16.03
C SER A 156 -19.04 7.26 -14.87
N LEU A 157 -17.72 7.11 -15.08
CA LEU A 157 -16.70 7.17 -14.03
C LEU A 157 -16.37 8.61 -13.58
N VAL A 158 -16.58 9.60 -14.44
CA VAL A 158 -16.42 11.03 -14.09
C VAL A 158 -17.50 11.49 -13.10
N LYS A 159 -18.66 10.82 -13.06
CA LYS A 159 -19.77 11.12 -12.14
C LYS A 159 -19.59 10.50 -10.75
N ALA A 160 -18.68 9.53 -10.58
CA ALA A 160 -18.50 8.78 -9.33
C ALA A 160 -17.33 9.28 -8.45
N MET A 161 -16.88 10.53 -8.60
CA MET A 161 -15.86 11.15 -7.73
C MET A 161 -16.44 12.27 -6.85
N PRO A 162 -16.98 11.97 -5.66
CA PRO A 162 -17.43 12.98 -4.69
C PRO A 162 -16.27 13.86 -4.17
N LEU A 163 -15.06 13.31 -4.08
CA LEU A 163 -13.91 13.97 -3.43
C LEU A 163 -13.46 15.25 -4.16
N MET A 164 -13.59 15.32 -5.49
CA MET A 164 -13.19 16.50 -6.27
C MET A 164 -14.21 17.65 -6.17
N HIS A 165 -15.51 17.34 -6.05
CA HIS A 165 -16.54 18.35 -5.80
C HIS A 165 -16.45 18.89 -4.38
N VAL A 166 -16.20 18.03 -3.39
CA VAL A 166 -16.02 18.46 -1.98
C VAL A 166 -14.78 19.32 -1.81
N VAL A 167 -13.65 18.97 -2.45
CA VAL A 167 -12.42 19.79 -2.40
C VAL A 167 -12.58 21.11 -3.16
N ARG A 168 -13.31 21.13 -4.29
CA ARG A 168 -13.66 22.38 -5.00
C ARG A 168 -14.60 23.25 -4.16
N GLU A 169 -15.63 22.69 -3.56
CA GLU A 169 -16.57 23.41 -2.70
C GLU A 169 -15.89 23.96 -1.44
N LEU A 170 -15.01 23.18 -0.79
CA LEU A 170 -14.24 23.64 0.37
C LEU A 170 -13.29 24.78 -0.01
N LYS A 171 -12.63 24.69 -1.18
CA LYS A 171 -11.80 25.79 -1.70
C LYS A 171 -12.61 27.05 -2.02
N VAL A 172 -13.82 26.89 -2.53
CA VAL A 172 -14.74 28.01 -2.83
C VAL A 172 -15.25 28.64 -1.53
N LYS A 173 -15.70 27.85 -0.55
CA LYS A 173 -16.18 28.32 0.75
C LYS A 173 -15.08 29.08 1.53
N LEU A 174 -13.85 28.56 1.55
CA LEU A 174 -12.69 29.24 2.18
C LEU A 174 -12.22 30.50 1.44
N SER A 175 -12.48 30.60 0.13
CA SER A 175 -12.18 31.81 -0.66
C SER A 175 -13.25 32.89 -0.46
N ILE A 176 -14.49 32.49 -0.17
CA ILE A 176 -15.60 33.37 0.19
C ILE A 176 -15.45 33.89 1.62
N GLU A 177 -15.00 33.07 2.57
CA GLU A 177 -14.73 33.51 3.96
C GLU A 177 -13.56 34.50 4.03
N ARG A 178 -12.47 34.29 3.27
CA ARG A 178 -11.34 35.24 3.18
C ARG A 178 -11.70 36.62 2.63
N LYS A 179 -12.83 36.76 1.92
CA LYS A 179 -13.31 38.05 1.40
C LYS A 179 -14.19 38.82 2.39
N LYS A 180 -14.58 38.23 3.53
CA LYS A 180 -15.45 38.86 4.53
C LYS A 180 -14.69 39.58 5.67
N ASP A 181 -13.37 39.41 5.77
CA ASP A 181 -12.59 40.07 6.84
C ASP A 181 -11.96 41.40 6.42
N SER A 182 -12.34 42.44 7.17
CA SER A 182 -11.86 43.82 7.06
C SER A 182 -10.34 43.92 7.29
N PRO A 183 -9.63 44.89 6.66
CA PRO A 183 -8.16 45.00 6.69
C PRO A 183 -7.53 45.14 8.07
N ILE A 184 -8.30 45.45 9.12
CA ILE A 184 -7.81 45.82 10.45
C ILE A 184 -7.40 44.61 11.31
N LYS A 185 -7.86 43.38 11.01
CA LYS A 185 -7.51 42.18 11.78
C LYS A 185 -6.19 41.51 11.38
N ARG A 186 -5.50 42.02 10.34
CA ARG A 186 -4.33 41.38 9.70
C ARG A 186 -3.05 41.29 10.56
N ARG A 187 -3.03 41.82 11.80
CA ARG A 187 -1.80 41.89 12.61
C ARG A 187 -1.73 40.91 13.79
N ARG A 188 -2.73 40.05 14.05
CA ARG A 188 -2.70 39.14 15.22
C ARG A 188 -2.94 37.65 14.97
N GLU A 189 -3.12 37.21 13.73
CA GLU A 189 -3.22 35.78 13.40
C GLU A 189 -2.00 35.34 12.59
N ARG A 190 -0.87 35.11 13.28
CA ARG A 190 0.31 34.47 12.68
C ARG A 190 0.62 33.10 13.29
N ASN A 191 -0.24 32.57 14.16
CA ASN A 191 -0.02 31.31 14.89
C ASN A 191 -1.13 30.26 14.75
N ASN A 192 -2.06 30.38 13.80
CA ASN A 192 -2.99 29.28 13.53
C ASN A 192 -2.43 28.41 12.41
N GLY A 193 -1.93 27.24 12.82
CA GLY A 193 -1.46 26.17 11.93
C GLY A 193 -2.43 25.98 10.77
N SER A 194 -1.87 26.05 9.57
CA SER A 194 -2.64 25.96 8.34
C SER A 194 -3.20 24.54 8.21
N LEU A 195 -4.35 24.38 7.55
CA LEU A 195 -4.88 23.07 7.17
C LEU A 195 -3.87 22.25 6.33
N SER A 196 -2.86 22.91 5.73
CA SER A 196 -1.69 22.26 5.13
C SER A 196 -0.85 21.49 6.14
N ASP A 197 -0.73 22.00 7.36
CA ASP A 197 0.07 21.43 8.44
C ASP A 197 -0.68 20.21 9.01
N LEU A 198 -2.02 20.26 9.05
CA LEU A 198 -2.89 19.14 9.45
C LEU A 198 -2.89 17.98 8.41
N LEU A 199 -2.72 18.30 7.13
CA LEU A 199 -2.54 17.34 6.02
C LEU A 199 -1.10 16.79 5.92
N GLN A 200 -0.16 17.36 6.67
CA GLN A 200 1.25 16.97 6.67
C GLN A 200 1.58 15.88 7.71
N TYR A 201 0.72 15.66 8.70
CA TYR A 201 0.91 14.66 9.77
C TYR A 201 0.81 13.20 9.30
N THR A 202 0.30 12.93 8.10
CA THR A 202 0.41 11.60 7.49
C THR A 202 1.66 11.58 6.62
N ALA A 203 2.64 10.75 6.97
CA ALA A 203 3.84 10.57 6.18
C ALA A 203 3.47 10.30 4.71
N ARG A 204 4.22 10.84 3.76
CA ARG A 204 3.95 10.62 2.32
C ARG A 204 5.09 9.81 1.72
N PHE A 205 4.76 8.80 0.91
CA PHE A 205 5.78 8.04 0.20
C PHE A 205 6.60 8.98 -0.71
N ASN A 206 7.90 9.06 -0.44
CA ASN A 206 8.82 9.94 -1.13
C ASN A 206 9.49 9.20 -2.29
N ALA A 207 8.78 9.18 -3.43
CA ALA A 207 9.28 8.57 -4.66
C ALA A 207 10.59 9.22 -5.17
N GLU A 208 10.79 10.50 -4.87
CA GLU A 208 11.99 11.24 -5.26
C GLU A 208 13.23 10.75 -4.49
N SER A 209 13.10 10.50 -3.18
CA SER A 209 14.15 9.91 -2.37
C SER A 209 14.56 8.54 -2.90
N VAL A 210 13.60 7.67 -3.21
CA VAL A 210 13.88 6.34 -3.79
C VAL A 210 14.56 6.46 -5.16
N LYS A 211 14.07 7.36 -6.02
CA LYS A 211 14.65 7.63 -7.34
C LYS A 211 16.11 8.09 -7.22
N ASN A 212 16.40 9.00 -6.30
CA ASN A 212 17.74 9.52 -6.07
C ASN A 212 18.66 8.44 -5.47
N PHE A 213 18.15 7.62 -4.57
CA PHE A 213 18.87 6.46 -4.04
C PHE A 213 19.30 5.50 -5.15
N LEU A 214 18.36 5.05 -5.99
CA LEU A 214 18.66 4.13 -7.10
C LEU A 214 19.63 4.73 -8.12
N TYR A 215 19.50 6.03 -8.40
CA TYR A 215 20.47 6.75 -9.24
C TYR A 215 21.89 6.71 -8.66
N SER A 216 22.03 7.00 -7.37
CA SER A 216 23.31 6.97 -6.67
C SER A 216 23.89 5.55 -6.58
N LEU A 217 23.03 4.55 -6.35
CA LEU A 217 23.40 3.13 -6.30
C LEU A 217 24.03 2.63 -7.62
N ASN A 218 23.65 3.24 -8.74
CA ASN A 218 24.20 2.96 -10.07
C ASN A 218 25.43 3.83 -10.42
N ASN A 219 26.03 4.53 -9.46
CA ASN A 219 27.12 5.48 -9.67
C ASN A 219 26.81 6.52 -10.77
N GLY A 220 25.53 6.88 -10.93
CA GLY A 220 25.08 7.82 -11.97
C GLY A 220 25.10 7.30 -13.41
N LYS A 221 25.46 6.03 -13.65
CA LYS A 221 25.50 5.42 -15.00
C LYS A 221 24.11 5.33 -15.65
N ILE A 222 23.07 5.17 -14.83
CA ILE A 222 21.68 5.14 -15.29
C ILE A 222 21.06 6.52 -15.07
N PRO A 223 20.54 7.21 -16.11
CA PRO A 223 19.93 8.52 -15.95
C PRO A 223 18.70 8.48 -15.02
N LYS A 224 18.53 9.49 -14.15
CA LYS A 224 17.36 9.59 -13.22
C LYS A 224 16.01 9.36 -13.89
N LYS A 225 15.82 9.82 -15.13
CA LYS A 225 14.58 9.65 -15.91
C LYS A 225 14.21 8.19 -16.21
N LYS A 226 15.15 7.26 -16.02
CA LYS A 226 14.96 5.81 -16.17
C LYS A 226 14.45 5.14 -14.88
N PHE A 227 14.24 5.91 -13.82
CA PHE A 227 13.63 5.47 -12.58
C PHE A 227 12.31 6.23 -12.39
N ASN A 228 11.22 5.69 -12.93
CA ASN A 228 9.87 6.20 -12.70
C ASN A 228 9.05 5.09 -12.05
N LEU A 229 9.12 5.03 -10.72
CA LEU A 229 8.44 4.03 -9.92
C LEU A 229 6.95 4.39 -9.78
N ARG A 230 6.12 3.39 -10.05
CA ARG A 230 4.67 3.48 -10.11
C ARG A 230 4.09 2.27 -9.37
N LEU A 231 2.94 2.39 -8.70
CA LEU A 231 2.22 1.21 -8.17
C LEU A 231 2.01 0.21 -9.31
N ALA A 232 2.42 -1.04 -9.08
CA ALA A 232 2.14 -2.11 -10.02
C ALA A 232 0.63 -2.40 -10.05
N PRO A 233 0.07 -2.78 -11.21
CA PRO A 233 -1.27 -3.35 -11.28
C PRO A 233 -1.42 -4.53 -10.31
N GLU A 234 -2.64 -4.77 -9.82
CA GLU A 234 -2.91 -5.82 -8.83
C GLU A 234 -2.58 -7.22 -9.36
N GLU A 235 -2.93 -7.49 -10.62
CA GLU A 235 -2.60 -8.74 -11.32
C GLU A 235 -1.08 -8.96 -11.39
N GLU A 236 -0.32 -7.96 -11.83
CA GLU A 236 1.16 -8.05 -11.83
C GLU A 236 1.72 -8.26 -10.41
N SER A 237 1.16 -7.59 -9.40
CA SER A 237 1.55 -7.81 -8.01
C SER A 237 1.27 -9.24 -7.56
N LEU A 238 0.11 -9.80 -7.89
CA LEU A 238 -0.28 -11.17 -7.57
C LEU A 238 0.63 -12.19 -8.28
N ASP A 239 0.96 -11.98 -9.54
CA ASP A 239 1.82 -12.86 -10.32
C ASP A 239 3.25 -12.87 -9.78
N LEU A 240 3.78 -11.69 -9.46
CA LEU A 240 5.15 -11.53 -8.96
C LEU A 240 5.29 -12.02 -7.51
N THR A 241 4.32 -11.72 -6.66
CA THR A 241 4.43 -12.00 -5.21
C THR A 241 3.78 -13.32 -4.81
N GLY A 242 2.74 -13.74 -5.52
CA GLY A 242 1.87 -14.85 -5.11
C GLY A 242 0.83 -14.47 -4.06
N TYR A 243 0.66 -13.17 -3.77
CA TYR A 243 -0.24 -12.68 -2.73
C TYR A 243 -1.21 -11.63 -3.27
N GLU A 244 -2.47 -11.74 -2.87
CA GLU A 244 -3.51 -10.78 -3.20
C GLU A 244 -3.29 -9.43 -2.48
N HIS A 245 -4.02 -8.41 -2.94
CA HIS A 245 -4.07 -7.12 -2.26
C HIS A 245 -4.35 -7.30 -0.77
N ASN A 246 -3.72 -6.48 0.09
CA ASN A 246 -3.74 -6.58 1.55
C ASN A 246 -3.07 -7.82 2.20
N GLY A 247 -2.76 -8.87 1.42
CA GLY A 247 -2.00 -10.04 1.86
C GLY A 247 -0.49 -9.94 1.60
N VAL A 248 -0.07 -9.10 0.63
CA VAL A 248 1.32 -8.97 0.17
C VAL A 248 2.32 -8.87 1.33
N THR A 249 3.27 -9.80 1.34
CA THR A 249 4.43 -9.82 2.23
C THR A 249 5.73 -9.91 1.42
N CYS A 250 6.87 -9.61 2.04
CA CYS A 250 8.18 -9.68 1.40
C CYS A 250 8.81 -11.08 1.47
N ILE A 251 8.08 -12.07 2.01
CA ILE A 251 8.60 -13.39 2.37
C ILE A 251 7.92 -14.46 1.52
N GLY A 252 8.72 -15.38 0.98
CA GLY A 252 8.21 -16.50 0.17
C GLY A 252 7.47 -16.05 -1.09
N MET A 253 7.89 -14.93 -1.70
CA MET A 253 7.35 -14.46 -2.97
C MET A 253 7.71 -15.40 -4.13
N LYS A 254 6.86 -15.46 -5.16
CA LYS A 254 7.15 -16.21 -6.41
C LYS A 254 8.40 -15.69 -7.14
N THR A 255 8.59 -14.37 -7.11
CA THR A 255 9.75 -13.69 -7.69
C THR A 255 10.59 -13.06 -6.58
N SER A 256 11.92 -13.15 -6.70
CA SER A 256 12.85 -12.44 -5.81
C SER A 256 12.89 -10.94 -6.14
N ILE A 257 11.89 -10.19 -5.70
CA ILE A 257 11.81 -8.74 -5.92
C ILE A 257 12.68 -7.99 -4.88
N PRO A 258 13.57 -7.06 -5.28
CA PRO A 258 14.32 -6.26 -4.33
C PRO A 258 13.41 -5.44 -3.42
N VAL A 259 13.71 -5.47 -2.12
CA VAL A 259 12.93 -4.77 -1.10
C VAL A 259 13.61 -3.46 -0.72
N ILE A 260 12.82 -2.40 -0.60
CA ILE A 260 13.18 -1.11 -0.01
C ILE A 260 12.40 -0.99 1.29
N LEU A 261 13.10 -0.82 2.40
CA LEU A 261 12.55 -0.61 3.73
C LEU A 261 12.68 0.87 4.09
N ASP A 262 11.59 1.46 4.54
CA ASP A 262 11.64 2.82 5.04
C ASP A 262 12.51 2.94 6.30
N GLU A 263 13.38 3.94 6.31
CA GLU A 263 14.33 4.17 7.40
C GLU A 263 13.62 4.36 8.76
N ALA A 264 12.41 4.95 8.76
CA ALA A 264 11.61 5.10 9.97
C ALA A 264 11.26 3.74 10.61
N ILE A 265 11.06 2.68 9.81
CA ILE A 265 10.78 1.33 10.31
C ILE A 265 12.03 0.74 10.97
N ALA A 266 13.20 0.93 10.34
CA ALA A 266 14.48 0.48 10.89
C ALA A 266 14.85 1.13 12.23
N LYS A 267 14.20 2.25 12.58
CA LYS A 267 14.40 3.01 13.81
C LYS A 267 13.28 2.79 14.85
N LEU A 268 12.30 1.93 14.58
CA LEU A 268 11.19 1.70 15.50
C LEU A 268 11.66 1.23 16.87
N GLN A 269 10.94 1.70 17.90
CA GLN A 269 11.06 1.22 19.27
C GLN A 269 9.65 0.90 19.80
N PRO A 270 9.41 -0.35 20.23
CA PRO A 270 10.30 -1.52 20.17
C PRO A 270 10.72 -1.94 18.75
N ASP A 271 11.81 -2.72 18.64
CA ASP A 271 12.38 -3.28 17.41
C ASP A 271 11.47 -4.37 16.79
N PHE A 272 10.25 -4.02 16.40
CA PHE A 272 9.26 -4.95 15.88
C PHE A 272 8.26 -4.22 15.00
N PHE A 273 7.74 -4.87 13.96
CA PHE A 273 6.63 -4.30 13.17
C PHE A 273 5.76 -5.38 12.57
N TRP A 274 4.56 -4.99 12.15
CA TRP A 274 3.57 -5.84 11.50
C TRP A 274 3.40 -5.50 10.03
N LEU A 275 3.27 -6.50 9.17
CA LEU A 275 2.95 -6.35 7.73
C LEU A 275 1.99 -7.46 7.25
N GLY A 276 1.73 -7.53 5.95
CA GLY A 276 0.95 -8.63 5.36
C GLY A 276 1.57 -9.99 5.70
N GLY A 277 0.72 -10.99 5.96
CA GLY A 277 1.15 -12.35 6.31
C GLY A 277 1.04 -13.37 5.17
N GLY A 278 0.78 -12.92 3.94
CA GLY A 278 0.54 -13.79 2.78
C GLY A 278 -0.93 -14.10 2.52
N GLU A 279 -1.83 -13.75 3.43
CA GLU A 279 -3.29 -13.81 3.23
C GLU A 279 -3.92 -12.51 3.72
N THR A 280 -5.12 -12.18 3.23
CA THR A 280 -5.78 -10.90 3.51
C THR A 280 -6.03 -10.70 5.00
N ASP A 281 -6.40 -11.77 5.71
CA ASP A 281 -6.68 -11.84 7.14
C ASP A 281 -5.49 -12.36 7.97
N LEU A 282 -4.35 -12.67 7.36
CA LEU A 282 -3.13 -13.08 8.07
C LEU A 282 -2.14 -11.92 8.15
N LYS A 283 -1.56 -11.71 9.33
CA LYS A 283 -0.56 -10.66 9.58
C LYS A 283 0.71 -11.29 10.13
N LEU A 284 1.84 -10.84 9.62
CA LEU A 284 3.16 -11.22 10.10
C LEU A 284 3.69 -10.08 10.96
N GLY A 285 4.04 -10.38 12.20
CA GLY A 285 4.85 -9.55 13.08
C GLY A 285 6.28 -10.10 13.08
N ILE A 286 7.27 -9.24 12.95
CA ILE A 286 8.68 -9.66 12.91
C ILE A 286 9.57 -8.60 13.55
N ARG A 287 10.61 -9.04 14.26
CA ARG A 287 11.68 -8.17 14.76
C ARG A 287 12.37 -7.46 13.59
N THR A 288 12.51 -6.12 13.66
CA THR A 288 12.99 -5.35 12.50
C THR A 288 14.41 -5.74 12.13
N SER A 289 15.29 -5.95 13.12
CA SER A 289 16.65 -6.43 12.88
C SER A 289 16.71 -7.80 12.19
N GLU A 290 15.88 -8.78 12.57
CA GLU A 290 15.81 -10.07 11.88
C GLU A 290 15.29 -9.94 10.45
N PHE A 291 14.26 -9.11 10.24
CA PHE A 291 13.76 -8.81 8.90
C PHE A 291 14.86 -8.23 8.00
N ILE A 292 15.64 -7.28 8.51
CA ILE A 292 16.75 -6.67 7.76
C ILE A 292 17.82 -7.71 7.42
N ASN A 293 18.20 -8.57 8.38
CA ASN A 293 19.22 -9.59 8.16
C ASN A 293 18.79 -10.64 7.12
N PHE A 294 17.52 -11.04 7.17
CA PHE A 294 16.96 -12.06 6.28
C PHE A 294 16.66 -11.51 4.87
N VAL A 295 15.86 -10.44 4.79
CA VAL A 295 15.38 -9.86 3.52
C VAL A 295 16.48 -9.03 2.83
N LYS A 296 17.44 -8.53 3.61
CA LYS A 296 18.53 -7.64 3.14
C LYS A 296 17.97 -6.44 2.35
N PRO A 297 16.98 -5.68 2.86
CA PRO A 297 16.38 -4.59 2.11
C PRO A 297 17.36 -3.42 1.92
N PHE A 298 17.11 -2.57 0.93
CA PHE A 298 17.69 -1.23 0.92
C PHE A 298 16.98 -0.36 1.97
N VAL A 299 17.72 0.16 2.94
CA VAL A 299 17.15 1.09 3.92
C VAL A 299 17.23 2.50 3.36
N VAL A 300 16.07 3.12 3.11
CA VAL A 300 15.96 4.42 2.46
C VAL A 300 14.91 5.25 3.19
N ASN A 301 15.21 6.52 3.47
CA ASN A 301 14.19 7.46 3.94
C ASN A 301 13.19 7.71 2.81
N CYS A 302 12.08 6.98 2.84
CA CYS A 302 11.04 7.04 1.81
C CYS A 302 9.67 7.42 2.37
N SER A 303 9.61 7.90 3.61
CA SER A 303 8.46 8.62 4.15
C SER A 303 8.87 9.94 4.79
N ASN A 304 8.01 10.96 4.65
CA ASN A 304 8.19 12.23 5.35
C ASN A 304 7.62 12.11 6.78
N ASN A 305 8.37 11.50 7.69
CA ASN A 305 8.14 11.59 9.14
C ASN A 305 9.00 12.70 9.75
#